data_AF-A0A9E1ZA09-F1
#
_entry.id   AF-A0A9E1ZA09-F1
#
_cell.length_a   1.000
_cell.length_b   1.000
_cell.length_c   1.000
_cell.angle_alpha   90.00
_cell.angle_beta   90.00
_cell.angle_gamma   90.00
#
_symmetry.space_group_name_H-M   'P 1'
#
loop_
_entity.id
_entity.type
_entity.pdbx_description
1 polymer ?
#
loop_
_entity_poly.entity_id
_entity_poly.type
_entity_poly.pdbx_seq_one_letter_code
_entity_poly.pdbx_strand_id
1 'polypeptide(L)'
;MKKFLSWKLGAILVAALVLGFFDLPGSVQKTIIPFTPDAITETSINLGLDLQGGSQLDYKVDLRKVPEADQESIVEGVKGVIEKRVNSLGVSEPNIYISEIGGETHIIVELAETATVTQEDVENYLDADKKVANLTEDEKKIVSLEKAKATVGKTIQLEFKEQKSSLDPQEREKIHNNAQIALDRINNGEDFSIVGQEEMQAYPGKVNYEKAEYQF
;
A
#
# COMPACT_ATOMS: atom_id res chain seq x y z
N MET A 1 -24.18 61.78 25.33
CA MET A 1 -24.37 60.30 25.30
C MET A 1 -23.81 59.76 23.98
N LYS A 2 -23.16 58.59 23.95
CA LYS A 2 -22.67 57.80 22.77
C LYS A 2 -21.17 57.78 22.37
N LYS A 3 -20.20 58.37 23.09
CA LYS A 3 -18.76 58.18 22.77
C LYS A 3 -18.25 56.73 22.93
N PHE A 4 -18.87 55.92 23.79
CA PHE A 4 -18.50 54.52 23.96
C PHE A 4 -18.95 53.60 22.80
N LEU A 5 -19.89 54.04 21.97
CA LEU A 5 -20.42 53.24 20.86
C LEU A 5 -19.57 53.39 19.59
N SER A 6 -18.93 54.55 19.38
CA SER A 6 -18.14 54.83 18.18
C SER A 6 -16.84 54.02 18.10
N TRP A 7 -16.13 53.81 19.22
CA TRP A 7 -14.94 52.95 19.24
C TRP A 7 -15.29 51.48 18.99
N LYS A 8 -16.40 51.00 19.57
CA LYS A 8 -16.90 49.63 19.34
C LYS A 8 -17.28 49.41 17.88
N LEU A 9 -17.95 50.38 17.25
CA LEU A 9 -18.25 50.34 15.81
C LEU A 9 -16.98 50.31 14.96
N GLY A 10 -15.97 51.13 15.30
CA GLY A 10 -14.67 51.09 14.63
C GLY A 10 -13.99 49.74 14.77
N ALA A 11 -13.98 49.16 15.98
CA ALA A 11 -13.39 47.84 16.22
C ALA A 11 -14.12 46.72 15.45
N ILE A 12 -15.45 46.76 15.38
CA ILE A 12 -16.25 45.81 14.59
C ILE A 12 -15.94 45.95 13.11
N LEU A 13 -15.81 47.17 12.60
CA LEU A 13 -15.51 47.42 11.19
C LEU A 13 -14.11 46.94 10.82
N VAL A 14 -13.12 47.16 11.69
CA VAL A 14 -11.77 46.63 11.51
C VAL A 14 -11.78 45.10 11.56
N ALA A 15 -12.48 44.49 12.54
CA ALA A 15 -12.58 43.03 12.62
C ALA A 15 -13.25 42.43 11.38
N ALA A 16 -14.30 43.07 10.86
CA ALA A 16 -14.97 42.63 9.64
C ALA A 16 -14.06 42.73 8.41
N LEU A 17 -13.26 43.78 8.29
CA LEU A 17 -12.27 43.91 7.21
C LEU A 17 -11.16 42.87 7.32
N VAL A 18 -10.71 42.56 8.53
CA VAL A 18 -9.71 41.51 8.76
C VAL A 18 -10.27 40.15 8.40
N LEU A 19 -11.45 39.77 8.91
CA LEU A 19 -12.08 38.49 8.57
C LEU A 19 -12.39 38.37 7.07
N GLY A 20 -12.91 39.45 6.46
CA GLY A 20 -13.16 39.48 5.03
C GLY A 20 -11.89 39.35 4.19
N PHE A 21 -10.75 39.85 4.68
CA PHE A 21 -9.45 39.65 4.02
C PHE A 21 -9.00 38.17 4.04
N PHE A 22 -9.20 37.48 5.17
CA PHE A 22 -8.88 36.05 5.28
C PHE A 22 -9.78 35.14 4.42
N ASP A 23 -10.98 35.60 4.07
CA ASP A 23 -11.93 34.85 3.22
C ASP A 23 -11.63 34.97 1.71
N LEU A 24 -10.72 35.87 1.31
CA LEU A 24 -10.34 36.04 -0.10
C LEU A 24 -9.36 34.95 -0.56
N PRO A 25 -9.37 34.57 -1.85
CA PRO A 25 -8.38 33.64 -2.41
C PRO A 25 -6.94 34.15 -2.20
N GLY A 26 -6.00 33.26 -1.90
CA GLY A 26 -4.60 33.62 -1.61
C GLY A 26 -3.92 34.49 -2.69
N SER A 27 -4.29 34.30 -3.97
CA SER A 27 -3.81 35.13 -5.09
C SER A 27 -4.26 36.60 -4.99
N VAL A 28 -5.49 36.83 -4.53
CA VAL A 28 -6.06 38.16 -4.31
C VAL A 28 -5.45 38.79 -3.06
N GLN A 29 -5.24 38.00 -2.00
CA GLN A 29 -4.57 38.47 -0.77
C GLN A 29 -3.16 39.02 -1.06
N LYS A 30 -2.33 38.30 -1.84
CA LYS A 30 -0.98 38.75 -2.26
C LYS A 30 -1.00 39.99 -3.15
N THR A 31 -2.08 40.20 -3.91
CA THR A 31 -2.24 41.40 -4.75
C THR A 31 -2.56 42.63 -3.91
N ILE A 32 -3.36 42.48 -2.85
CA ILE A 32 -3.74 43.58 -1.94
C ILE A 32 -2.62 43.89 -0.95
N ILE A 33 -1.98 42.86 -0.39
CA ILE A 33 -0.91 42.96 0.60
C ILE A 33 0.28 42.10 0.14
N PRO A 34 1.29 42.67 -0.56
CA PRO A 34 2.38 41.91 -1.16
C PRO A 34 3.35 41.25 -0.17
N PHE A 35 3.19 41.49 1.14
CA PHE A 35 3.99 40.89 2.22
C PHE A 35 3.21 39.85 3.05
N THR A 36 2.04 39.41 2.60
CA THR A 36 1.31 38.31 3.28
C THR A 36 2.16 37.03 3.31
N PRO A 37 2.36 36.42 4.50
CA PRO A 37 3.06 35.15 4.63
C PRO A 37 2.40 34.03 3.84
N ASP A 38 3.21 33.14 3.26
CA ASP A 38 2.72 32.01 2.46
C ASP A 38 1.77 31.11 3.27
N ALA A 39 2.01 30.95 4.58
CA ALA A 39 1.17 30.18 5.50
C ALA A 39 -0.30 30.65 5.57
N ILE A 40 -0.58 31.93 5.25
CA ILE A 40 -1.94 32.49 5.21
C ILE A 40 -2.56 32.30 3.83
N THR A 41 -1.74 32.24 2.77
CA THR A 41 -2.20 32.19 1.38
C THR A 41 -2.32 30.76 0.84
N GLU A 42 -1.60 29.81 1.44
CA GLU A 42 -1.58 28.39 1.09
C GLU A 42 -2.51 27.56 1.98
N THR A 43 -3.60 28.14 2.48
CA THR A 43 -4.61 27.36 3.18
C THR A 43 -5.42 26.56 2.16
N SER A 44 -4.89 25.41 1.76
CA SER A 44 -5.65 24.43 0.97
C SER A 44 -6.72 23.81 1.87
N ILE A 45 -7.98 24.01 1.52
CA ILE A 45 -9.07 23.29 2.16
C ILE A 45 -9.02 21.85 1.67
N ASN A 46 -8.86 20.89 2.58
CA ASN A 46 -9.01 19.47 2.26
C ASN A 46 -10.47 19.22 1.90
N LEU A 47 -10.75 18.93 0.64
CA LEU A 47 -12.10 18.63 0.17
C LEU A 47 -12.34 17.13 0.34
N GLY A 48 -13.52 16.75 0.81
CA GLY A 48 -13.92 15.34 0.89
C GLY A 48 -14.16 14.73 -0.48
N LEU A 49 -14.26 13.39 -0.54
CA LEU A 49 -14.46 12.62 -1.77
C LEU A 49 -15.66 13.09 -2.61
N ASP A 50 -16.74 13.53 -1.96
CA ASP A 50 -17.95 14.05 -2.63
C ASP A 50 -17.70 15.34 -3.43
N LEU A 51 -16.70 16.12 -3.03
CA LEU A 51 -16.35 17.41 -3.65
C LEU A 51 -15.13 17.30 -4.57
N GLN A 52 -14.18 16.42 -4.23
CA GLN A 52 -12.94 16.21 -5.00
C GLN A 52 -13.07 15.15 -6.10
N GLY A 53 -14.06 14.26 -6.01
CA GLY A 53 -14.16 13.09 -6.87
C GLY A 53 -13.18 11.98 -6.47
N GLY A 54 -13.52 10.73 -6.82
CA GLY A 54 -12.68 9.56 -6.57
C GLY A 54 -13.46 8.27 -6.42
N SER A 55 -12.85 7.28 -5.75
CA SER A 55 -13.40 5.94 -5.54
C SER A 55 -13.31 5.53 -4.07
N GLN A 56 -14.37 4.92 -3.56
CA GLN A 56 -14.41 4.29 -2.24
C GLN A 56 -14.56 2.78 -2.41
N LEU A 57 -13.71 2.01 -1.75
CA LEU A 57 -13.78 0.56 -1.68
C LEU A 57 -14.10 0.15 -0.25
N ASP A 58 -15.15 -0.64 -0.08
CA ASP A 58 -15.58 -1.20 1.20
C ASP A 58 -15.25 -2.69 1.25
N TYR A 59 -14.33 -3.07 2.13
CA TYR A 59 -13.92 -4.46 2.34
C TYR A 59 -14.45 -5.00 3.66
N LYS A 60 -15.46 -5.87 3.59
CA LYS A 60 -15.89 -6.66 4.74
C LYS A 60 -14.83 -7.72 5.11
N VAL A 61 -14.40 -7.72 6.36
CA VAL A 61 -13.45 -8.69 6.90
C VAL A 61 -14.21 -9.87 7.52
N ASP A 62 -13.91 -11.08 7.04
CA ASP A 62 -14.49 -12.31 7.57
C ASP A 62 -13.64 -12.87 8.72
N LEU A 63 -14.08 -12.62 9.96
CA LEU A 63 -13.40 -13.07 11.18
C LEU A 63 -13.96 -14.37 11.76
N ARG A 64 -14.91 -15.05 11.08
CA ARG A 64 -15.63 -16.22 11.63
C ARG A 64 -14.73 -17.38 12.06
N LYS A 65 -13.52 -17.48 11.50
CA LYS A 65 -12.53 -18.54 11.79
C LYS A 65 -11.35 -18.06 12.62
N VAL A 66 -11.39 -16.82 13.11
CA VAL A 66 -10.28 -16.18 13.83
C VAL A 66 -10.61 -16.12 15.33
N PRO A 67 -9.73 -16.61 16.22
CA PRO A 67 -9.89 -16.43 17.66
C PRO A 67 -9.97 -14.94 18.03
N GLU A 68 -10.87 -14.58 18.94
CA GLU A 68 -11.14 -13.17 19.32
C GLU A 68 -9.86 -12.41 19.73
N ALA A 69 -8.94 -13.09 20.43
CA ALA A 69 -7.65 -12.54 20.84
C ALA A 69 -6.73 -12.11 19.68
N ASP A 70 -6.90 -12.71 18.49
CA ASP A 70 -6.08 -12.45 17.31
C ASP A 70 -6.76 -11.51 16.30
N GLN A 71 -8.06 -11.24 16.47
CA GLN A 71 -8.86 -10.51 15.48
C GLN A 71 -8.33 -9.10 15.22
N GLU A 72 -8.08 -8.32 16.28
CA GLU A 72 -7.56 -6.95 16.16
C GLU A 72 -6.22 -6.92 15.41
N SER A 73 -5.28 -7.81 15.79
CA SER A 73 -3.98 -7.90 15.15
C SER A 73 -4.07 -8.29 13.67
N ILE A 74 -5.01 -9.17 13.31
CA ILE A 74 -5.22 -9.58 11.91
C ILE A 74 -5.81 -8.43 11.11
N VAL A 75 -6.83 -7.75 11.62
CA VAL A 75 -7.48 -6.62 10.94
C VAL A 75 -6.46 -5.51 10.69
N GLU A 76 -5.66 -5.15 11.69
CA GLU A 76 -4.61 -4.13 11.53
C GLU A 76 -3.52 -4.58 10.56
N GLY A 77 -3.16 -5.87 10.56
CA GLY A 77 -2.25 -6.45 9.59
C GLY A 77 -2.76 -6.35 8.15
N VAL A 78 -4.05 -6.65 7.93
CA VAL A 78 -4.70 -6.52 6.61
C VAL A 78 -4.74 -5.07 6.17
N LYS A 79 -5.10 -4.14 7.06
CA LYS A 79 -5.05 -2.69 6.80
C LYS A 79 -3.64 -2.27 6.37
N GLY A 80 -2.60 -2.67 7.08
CA GLY A 80 -1.22 -2.32 6.74
C GLY A 80 -0.75 -2.88 5.38
N VAL A 81 -1.28 -4.03 4.95
CA VAL A 81 -1.02 -4.57 3.59
C VAL A 81 -1.76 -3.74 2.53
N ILE A 82 -3.01 -3.36 2.79
CA ILE A 82 -3.79 -2.48 1.91
C ILE A 82 -3.09 -1.13 1.76
N GLU A 83 -2.64 -0.50 2.84
CA GLU A 83 -1.87 0.75 2.82
C GLU A 83 -0.65 0.67 1.89
N LYS A 84 0.18 -0.38 2.03
CA LYS A 84 1.36 -0.57 1.17
C LYS A 84 1.00 -0.69 -0.31
N ARG A 85 -0.10 -1.38 -0.63
CA ARG A 85 -0.58 -1.55 -2.01
C ARG A 85 -1.11 -0.25 -2.57
N VAL A 86 -1.87 0.50 -1.78
CA VAL A 86 -2.38 1.80 -2.21
C VAL A 86 -1.24 2.79 -2.41
N ASN A 87 -0.21 2.78 -1.56
CA ASN A 87 0.99 3.59 -1.77
C ASN A 87 1.71 3.25 -3.09
N SER A 88 1.67 1.98 -3.53
CA SER A 88 2.25 1.57 -4.82
C SER A 88 1.45 2.03 -6.05
N LEU A 89 0.19 2.44 -5.87
CA LEU A 89 -0.66 2.98 -6.94
C LEU A 89 -0.31 4.43 -7.32
N GLY A 90 0.53 5.10 -6.52
CA GLY A 90 0.92 6.50 -6.76
C GLY A 90 -0.21 7.50 -6.51
N VAL A 91 -1.18 7.15 -5.65
CA VAL A 91 -2.27 8.04 -5.24
C VAL A 91 -1.72 9.03 -4.20
N SER A 92 -2.00 10.33 -4.37
CA SER A 92 -1.36 11.37 -3.55
C SER A 92 -1.85 11.39 -2.10
N GLU A 93 -3.11 11.02 -1.84
CA GLU A 93 -3.73 11.13 -0.51
C GLU A 93 -4.78 10.03 -0.27
N PRO A 94 -4.37 8.76 -0.11
CA PRO A 94 -5.31 7.71 0.23
C PRO A 94 -5.72 7.78 1.71
N ASN A 95 -7.02 7.67 1.98
CA ASN A 95 -7.55 7.57 3.34
C ASN A 95 -8.03 6.14 3.60
N ILE A 96 -7.44 5.46 4.60
CA ILE A 96 -7.71 4.05 4.90
C ILE A 96 -8.00 3.90 6.37
N TYR A 97 -9.17 3.36 6.71
CA TYR A 97 -9.61 3.21 8.11
C TYR A 97 -10.47 1.97 8.31
N ILE A 98 -10.49 1.49 9.56
CA ILE A 98 -11.33 0.39 10.00
C ILE A 98 -12.67 0.96 10.48
N SER A 99 -13.76 0.31 10.10
CA SER A 99 -15.12 0.68 10.48
C SER A 99 -15.86 -0.55 11.02
N GLU A 100 -16.46 -0.42 12.19
CA GLU A 100 -17.29 -1.48 12.77
C GLU A 100 -18.76 -1.09 12.68
N ILE A 101 -19.54 -1.85 11.90
CA ILE A 101 -20.95 -1.56 11.64
C ILE A 101 -21.75 -2.83 11.89
N GLY A 102 -22.69 -2.77 12.84
CA GLY A 102 -23.60 -3.90 13.10
C GLY A 102 -22.90 -5.20 13.57
N GLY A 103 -21.72 -5.09 14.18
CA GLY A 103 -20.90 -6.24 14.57
C GLY A 103 -20.07 -6.84 13.44
N GLU A 104 -20.02 -6.18 12.28
CA GLU A 104 -19.14 -6.54 11.16
C GLU A 104 -17.97 -5.57 11.10
N THR A 105 -16.77 -6.10 10.84
CA THR A 105 -15.56 -5.29 10.64
C THR A 105 -15.35 -5.03 9.16
N HIS A 106 -15.18 -3.76 8.81
CA HIS A 106 -14.93 -3.29 7.45
C HIS A 106 -13.61 -2.52 7.40
N ILE A 107 -12.92 -2.61 6.28
CA ILE A 107 -11.78 -1.75 5.95
C ILE A 107 -12.22 -0.87 4.78
N ILE A 108 -12.33 0.43 5.04
CA ILE A 108 -12.73 1.42 4.04
C ILE A 108 -11.47 2.03 3.44
N VAL A 109 -11.43 2.07 2.11
CA VAL A 109 -10.32 2.65 1.33
C VAL A 109 -10.90 3.73 0.43
N GLU A 110 -10.53 4.97 0.69
CA GLU A 110 -10.91 6.14 -0.10
C GLU A 110 -9.70 6.58 -0.92
N LEU A 111 -9.89 6.64 -2.24
CA LEU A 111 -8.86 7.01 -3.22
C LEU A 111 -9.33 8.26 -3.96
N ALA A 112 -8.53 9.32 -3.90
CA ALA A 112 -8.72 10.50 -4.73
C ALA A 112 -8.52 10.15 -6.22
N GLU A 113 -9.21 10.87 -7.11
CA GLU A 113 -9.20 10.65 -8.57
C GLU A 113 -7.82 10.87 -9.23
N THR A 114 -6.84 11.41 -8.50
CA THR A 114 -5.47 11.66 -8.99
C THR A 114 -4.60 10.41 -9.17
N ALA A 115 -5.16 9.20 -8.98
CA ALA A 115 -4.46 7.97 -9.35
C ALA A 115 -4.05 8.02 -10.83
N THR A 116 -2.75 8.03 -11.10
CA THR A 116 -2.26 8.22 -12.47
C THR A 116 -2.64 7.02 -13.32
N VAL A 117 -3.54 7.23 -14.27
CA VAL A 117 -3.93 6.22 -15.26
C VAL A 117 -2.86 6.16 -16.34
N THR A 118 -2.20 5.00 -16.47
CA THR A 118 -1.19 4.76 -17.50
C THR A 118 -1.81 4.11 -18.73
N GLN A 119 -1.11 4.14 -19.86
CA GLN A 119 -1.60 3.53 -21.11
C GLN A 119 -1.75 2.01 -21.00
N GLU A 120 -0.92 1.35 -20.20
CA GLU A 120 -1.00 -0.07 -19.88
C GLU A 120 -2.28 -0.40 -19.09
N ASP A 121 -2.71 0.48 -18.17
CA ASP A 121 -3.94 0.27 -17.41
C ASP A 121 -5.18 0.32 -18.32
N VAL A 122 -5.18 1.20 -19.32
CA VAL A 122 -6.30 1.31 -20.28
C VAL A 122 -6.44 0.04 -21.11
N GLU A 123 -5.30 -0.50 -21.56
CA GLU A 123 -5.27 -1.74 -22.35
C GLU A 123 -5.72 -2.94 -21.50
N ASN A 124 -5.29 -3.01 -20.24
CA ASN A 124 -5.61 -4.13 -19.34
C ASN A 124 -7.06 -4.10 -18.79
N TYR A 125 -7.66 -2.92 -18.62
CA TYR A 125 -8.95 -2.78 -17.92
C TYR A 125 -10.10 -2.21 -18.75
N LEU A 126 -9.82 -1.56 -19.89
CA LEU A 126 -10.87 -0.97 -20.74
C LEU A 126 -11.07 -1.71 -22.09
N ASP A 127 -10.25 -2.73 -22.39
CA ASP A 127 -10.38 -3.64 -23.55
C ASP A 127 -10.70 -2.89 -24.86
N ALA A 128 -10.03 -1.74 -25.05
CA ALA A 128 -10.26 -0.83 -26.17
C ALA A 128 -8.93 -0.24 -26.65
N ASP A 129 -8.73 -0.17 -27.97
CA ASP A 129 -7.63 0.53 -28.66
C ASP A 129 -7.70 2.07 -28.49
N LYS A 130 -7.95 2.55 -27.28
CA LYS A 130 -8.05 3.97 -26.94
C LYS A 130 -6.77 4.44 -26.24
N LYS A 131 -6.22 5.56 -26.71
CA LYS A 131 -5.13 6.25 -26.02
C LYS A 131 -5.65 6.99 -24.79
N VAL A 132 -4.88 7.02 -23.70
CA VAL A 132 -5.22 7.73 -22.43
C VAL A 132 -5.65 9.17 -22.69
N ALA A 133 -4.99 9.84 -23.64
CA ALA A 133 -5.29 11.23 -24.02
C ALA A 133 -6.69 11.44 -24.63
N ASN A 134 -7.35 10.36 -25.07
CA ASN A 134 -8.66 10.37 -25.72
C ASN A 134 -9.77 9.76 -24.83
N LEU A 135 -9.48 9.45 -23.57
CA LEU A 135 -10.48 8.95 -22.64
C LEU A 135 -11.38 10.06 -22.15
N THR A 136 -12.69 9.78 -22.11
CA THR A 136 -13.66 10.60 -21.37
C THR A 136 -13.42 10.47 -19.87
N GLU A 137 -13.88 11.45 -19.08
CA GLU A 137 -13.72 11.41 -17.61
C GLU A 137 -14.36 10.16 -16.99
N ASP A 138 -15.52 9.75 -17.49
CA ASP A 138 -16.19 8.52 -17.06
C ASP A 138 -15.35 7.26 -17.32
N GLU A 139 -14.66 7.19 -18.47
CA GLU A 139 -13.78 6.07 -18.78
C GLU A 139 -12.53 6.06 -17.90
N LYS A 140 -11.93 7.22 -17.62
CA LYS A 140 -10.78 7.31 -16.68
C LYS A 140 -11.17 6.82 -15.29
N LYS A 141 -12.38 7.16 -14.82
CA LYS A 141 -12.90 6.68 -13.54
C LYS A 141 -13.05 5.16 -13.50
N ILE A 142 -13.54 4.55 -14.59
CA ILE A 142 -13.65 3.09 -14.69
C ILE A 142 -12.28 2.44 -14.64
N VAL A 143 -11.30 2.91 -15.42
CA VAL A 143 -9.94 2.34 -15.41
C VAL A 143 -9.29 2.49 -14.04
N SER A 144 -9.42 3.65 -13.41
CA SER A 144 -8.90 3.91 -12.07
C SER A 144 -9.51 2.97 -11.02
N LEU A 145 -10.83 2.76 -11.09
CA LEU A 145 -11.54 1.85 -10.21
C LEU A 145 -11.11 0.39 -10.41
N GLU A 146 -10.98 -0.07 -11.66
CA GLU A 146 -10.56 -1.45 -11.95
C GLU A 146 -9.09 -1.68 -11.58
N LYS A 147 -8.20 -0.71 -11.83
CA LYS A 147 -6.80 -0.74 -11.36
C LYS A 147 -6.72 -0.80 -9.83
N ALA A 148 -7.56 -0.03 -9.13
CA ALA A 148 -7.65 -0.04 -7.68
C ALA A 148 -8.14 -1.42 -7.18
N LYS A 149 -9.20 -1.97 -7.76
CA LYS A 149 -9.68 -3.33 -7.45
C LYS A 149 -8.62 -4.39 -7.70
N ALA A 150 -7.89 -4.32 -8.81
CA ALA A 150 -6.85 -5.29 -9.14
C ALA A 150 -5.62 -5.20 -8.23
N THR A 151 -5.25 -4.00 -7.78
CA THR A 151 -4.07 -3.82 -6.91
C THR A 151 -4.40 -4.04 -5.44
N VAL A 152 -5.54 -3.52 -4.97
CA VAL A 152 -5.98 -3.65 -3.57
C VAL A 152 -6.64 -5.00 -3.33
N GLY A 153 -7.50 -5.44 -4.25
CA GLY A 153 -8.27 -6.68 -4.20
C GLY A 153 -7.54 -7.93 -4.66
N LYS A 154 -6.27 -7.84 -5.11
CA LYS A 154 -5.39 -9.01 -5.19
C LYS A 154 -5.42 -9.68 -3.82
N THR A 155 -6.04 -10.86 -3.70
CA THR A 155 -5.98 -11.67 -2.48
C THR A 155 -4.52 -11.64 -2.03
N ILE A 156 -4.26 -11.30 -0.77
CA ILE A 156 -2.92 -11.53 -0.22
C ILE A 156 -2.67 -12.99 -0.51
N GLN A 157 -1.80 -13.32 -1.48
CA GLN A 157 -1.11 -14.59 -1.45
C GLN A 157 -0.27 -14.48 -0.20
N LEU A 158 -0.92 -14.75 0.94
CA LEU A 158 -0.25 -15.14 2.15
C LEU A 158 0.43 -16.42 1.69
N GLU A 159 1.70 -16.32 1.29
CA GLU A 159 2.58 -17.46 1.39
C GLU A 159 2.68 -17.75 2.88
N PHE A 160 1.67 -18.45 3.41
CA PHE A 160 1.83 -19.19 4.63
C PHE A 160 2.96 -20.16 4.31
N LYS A 161 4.15 -19.89 4.85
CA LYS A 161 5.24 -20.87 4.89
C LYS A 161 4.82 -21.96 5.88
N GLU A 162 3.82 -22.75 5.51
CA GLU A 162 3.49 -23.97 6.20
C GLU A 162 4.71 -24.88 6.10
N GLN A 163 5.06 -25.51 7.20
CA GLN A 163 6.14 -26.49 7.23
C GLN A 163 5.77 -27.60 6.23
N LYS A 164 6.50 -27.70 5.11
CA LYS A 164 6.20 -28.64 4.02
C LYS A 164 6.00 -30.05 4.60
N SER A 165 4.78 -30.55 4.57
CA SER A 165 4.41 -31.88 5.08
C SER A 165 4.81 -33.00 4.09
N SER A 166 5.08 -32.65 2.83
CA SER A 166 5.60 -33.55 1.81
C SER A 166 6.61 -32.85 0.88
N LEU A 167 7.70 -33.55 0.55
CA LEU A 167 8.67 -33.12 -0.46
C LEU A 167 8.06 -33.20 -1.87
N ASP A 168 8.08 -32.08 -2.59
CA ASP A 168 7.68 -31.98 -3.99
C ASP A 168 8.53 -32.90 -4.89
N PRO A 169 7.94 -33.64 -5.87
CA PRO A 169 8.70 -34.55 -6.74
C PRO A 169 9.88 -33.90 -7.47
N GLN A 170 9.76 -32.64 -7.92
CA GLN A 170 10.86 -31.95 -8.62
C GLN A 170 11.99 -31.56 -7.64
N GLU A 171 11.64 -31.20 -6.41
CA GLU A 171 12.61 -30.93 -5.34
C GLU A 171 13.38 -32.19 -4.94
N ARG A 172 12.70 -33.36 -4.88
CA ARG A 172 13.36 -34.65 -4.61
C ARG A 172 14.35 -35.02 -5.72
N GLU A 173 13.97 -34.81 -6.97
CA GLU A 173 14.84 -35.07 -8.12
C GLU A 173 16.08 -34.16 -8.11
N LYS A 174 15.91 -32.87 -7.81
CA LYS A 174 17.06 -31.95 -7.63
C LYS A 174 18.00 -32.38 -6.52
N ILE A 175 17.47 -32.73 -5.34
CA ILE A 175 18.30 -33.19 -4.22
C ILE A 175 19.05 -34.47 -4.61
N HIS A 176 18.39 -35.39 -5.30
CA HIS A 176 19.01 -36.62 -5.78
C HIS A 176 20.15 -36.35 -6.77
N ASN A 177 19.92 -35.47 -7.75
CA ASN A 177 20.92 -35.10 -8.74
C ASN A 177 22.13 -34.41 -8.09
N ASN A 178 21.90 -33.50 -7.15
CA ASN A 178 22.99 -32.85 -6.40
C ASN A 178 23.81 -33.88 -5.60
N ALA A 179 23.14 -34.81 -4.92
CA ALA A 179 23.81 -35.88 -4.18
C ALA A 179 24.62 -36.81 -5.10
N GLN A 180 24.10 -37.13 -6.29
CA GLN A 180 24.85 -37.89 -7.29
C GLN A 180 26.09 -37.13 -7.78
N ILE A 181 25.97 -35.83 -8.07
CA ILE A 181 27.11 -35.00 -8.48
C ILE A 181 28.19 -34.98 -7.40
N ALA A 182 27.82 -34.80 -6.13
CA ALA A 182 28.76 -34.85 -5.02
C ALA A 182 29.44 -36.22 -4.90
N LEU A 183 28.67 -37.30 -5.04
CA LEU A 183 29.20 -38.68 -5.02
C LEU A 183 30.17 -38.94 -6.17
N ASP A 184 29.85 -38.46 -7.38
CA ASP A 184 30.71 -38.61 -8.55
C ASP A 184 32.03 -37.85 -8.38
N ARG A 185 32.00 -36.64 -7.80
CA ARG A 185 33.21 -35.88 -7.46
C ARG A 185 34.11 -36.66 -6.50
N ILE A 186 33.54 -37.26 -5.46
CA ILE A 186 34.26 -38.10 -4.49
C ILE A 186 34.84 -39.34 -5.17
N ASN A 187 34.05 -40.02 -6.01
CA ASN A 187 34.50 -41.21 -6.74
C ASN A 187 35.61 -40.89 -7.77
N ASN A 188 35.62 -39.66 -8.30
CA ASN A 188 36.66 -39.15 -9.20
C ASN A 188 37.93 -38.70 -8.46
N GLY A 189 38.00 -38.86 -7.13
CA GLY A 189 39.20 -38.65 -6.32
C GLY A 189 39.26 -37.31 -5.59
N GLU A 190 38.20 -36.51 -5.58
CA GLU A 190 38.12 -35.34 -4.70
C GLU A 190 37.99 -35.75 -3.23
N ASP A 191 38.61 -34.97 -2.33
CA ASP A 191 38.59 -35.26 -0.90
C ASP A 191 37.18 -35.09 -0.32
N PHE A 192 36.67 -36.13 0.33
CA PHE A 192 35.34 -36.17 0.95
C PHE A 192 35.10 -35.01 1.92
N SER A 193 36.14 -34.57 2.65
CA SER A 193 36.03 -33.46 3.60
C SER A 193 35.82 -32.12 2.93
N ILE A 194 36.40 -31.91 1.74
CA ILE A 194 36.24 -30.68 0.96
C ILE A 194 34.84 -30.66 0.35
N VAL A 195 34.44 -31.72 -0.36
CA VAL A 195 33.13 -31.82 -1.01
C VAL A 195 32.01 -31.73 0.04
N GLY A 196 32.16 -32.40 1.17
CA GLY A 196 31.18 -32.38 2.25
C GLY A 196 31.03 -31.00 2.91
N GLN A 197 32.12 -30.26 3.10
CA GLN A 197 32.06 -28.89 3.62
C GLN A 197 31.42 -27.92 2.62
N GLU A 198 31.75 -28.04 1.33
CA GLU A 198 31.15 -27.23 0.27
C GLU A 198 29.63 -27.42 0.19
N GLU A 199 29.15 -28.67 0.19
CA GLU A 199 27.72 -28.98 0.16
C GLU A 199 26.99 -28.50 1.42
N MET A 200 27.62 -28.61 2.59
CA MET A 200 27.07 -28.09 3.84
C MET A 200 26.95 -26.56 3.84
N GLN A 201 27.91 -25.85 3.24
CA GLN A 201 27.86 -24.40 3.08
C GLN A 201 26.84 -23.95 2.02
N ALA A 202 26.72 -24.70 0.92
CA ALA A 202 25.76 -24.43 -0.13
C ALA A 202 24.31 -24.67 0.32
N TYR A 203 24.09 -25.64 1.21
CA TYR A 203 22.76 -26.06 1.68
C TYR A 203 22.68 -26.15 3.23
N PRO A 204 22.82 -25.01 3.93
CA PRO A 204 22.85 -24.98 5.39
C PRO A 204 21.55 -25.51 5.99
N GLY A 205 21.67 -26.40 6.98
CA GLY A 205 20.53 -27.03 7.66
C GLY A 205 19.79 -28.09 6.84
N LYS A 206 20.23 -28.39 5.62
CA LYS A 206 19.71 -29.48 4.77
C LYS A 206 20.71 -30.61 4.55
N VAL A 207 22.00 -30.31 4.57
CA VAL A 207 23.11 -31.27 4.47
C VAL A 207 23.92 -31.24 5.76
N ASN A 208 24.30 -32.40 6.27
CA ASN A 208 25.17 -32.53 7.43
C ASN A 208 26.39 -33.38 7.05
N TYR A 209 27.58 -32.82 7.24
CA TYR A 209 28.84 -33.52 7.04
C TYR A 209 29.39 -33.94 8.40
N GLU A 210 29.59 -35.23 8.60
CA GLU A 210 30.19 -35.79 9.81
C GLU A 210 31.43 -36.61 9.47
N LYS A 211 32.56 -36.24 10.08
CA LYS A 211 33.78 -37.03 10.01
C LYS A 211 33.77 -38.01 11.18
N ALA A 212 33.53 -39.29 10.90
CA ALA A 212 33.64 -40.34 11.90
C ALA A 212 35.13 -40.69 12.13
N GLU A 213 35.62 -40.52 13.36
CA GLU A 213 36.91 -41.07 13.77
C GLU A 213 36.71 -42.53 14.22
N TYR A 214 37.04 -43.46 13.34
CA TYR A 214 37.11 -44.87 13.70
C TYR A 214 38.46 -45.12 14.38
N GLN A 215 38.44 -45.34 15.70
CA GLN A 215 39.56 -45.93 16.44
C GLN A 215 39.50 -47.44 16.19
N PHE A 216 40.49 -47.98 15.48
CA PHE A 216 40.68 -49.42 15.29
C PHE A 216 41.57 -50.00 16.39
#